data_AF-A0A3Y9P5I6-F1
#
_entry.id   AF-A0A3Y9P5I6-F1
#
_cell.length_a   1.000
_cell.length_b   1.000
_cell.length_c   1.000
_cell.angle_alpha   90.00
_cell.angle_beta   90.00
_cell.angle_gamma   90.00
#
_symmetry.space_group_name_H-M   'P 1'
#
loop_
_entity.id
_entity.type
_entity.pdbx_description
1 polymer ?
#
loop_
_entity_poly.entity_id
_entity_poly.type
_entity_poly.pdbx_seq_one_letter_code
_entity_poly.pdbx_strand_id
1 'polypeptide(L)'
;MLGILKKKFRKAAGGVKKMENRDAVEATVWGAYSIAYSDGTCDAKEIAVLEKTIAALPAFAPFSGEIAQMSANIRAQYEASPRRANAQALRELADVSGTNDAVDVLCLCIDIADQDGIGAEEQEQLKKIAQALQLPLEQYI
;
A
#
# COMPACT_ATOMS: atom_id res chain seq x y z
N MET A 1 -5.13 0.12 17.76
CA MET A 1 -5.29 1.55 18.12
C MET A 1 -3.92 2.21 18.17
N LEU A 2 -3.63 3.03 17.14
CA LEU A 2 -2.44 3.87 16.93
C LEU A 2 -1.27 3.25 16.14
N GLY A 3 -1.53 2.80 14.91
CA GLY A 3 -0.47 2.51 13.96
C GLY A 3 -0.04 3.77 13.18
N ILE A 4 -0.97 4.40 12.46
CA ILE A 4 -0.63 5.44 11.49
C ILE A 4 -0.64 6.85 12.10
N LEU A 5 -1.48 7.10 13.12
CA LEU A 5 -1.75 8.45 13.61
C LEU A 5 -0.59 9.18 14.33
N LYS A 6 0.45 8.47 14.76
CA LYS A 6 1.60 9.06 15.47
C LYS A 6 2.79 9.39 14.56
N LYS A 7 2.77 8.95 13.31
CA LYS A 7 3.97 8.83 12.48
C LYS A 7 4.21 10.09 11.64
N LYS A 8 5.37 10.73 11.81
CA LYS A 8 5.74 11.93 11.04
C LYS A 8 6.26 11.53 9.66
N PHE A 9 5.54 11.94 8.62
CA PHE A 9 5.89 11.75 7.20
C PHE A 9 7.37 12.07 6.89
N ARG A 10 8.14 11.04 6.53
CA ARG A 10 9.39 11.17 5.75
C ARG A 10 9.09 10.88 4.28
N LYS A 11 9.75 11.62 3.40
CA LYS A 11 9.61 11.51 1.95
C LYS A 11 10.09 10.11 1.52
N ALA A 12 9.24 9.36 0.81
CA ALA A 12 9.58 8.05 0.24
C ALA A 12 10.93 8.09 -0.50
N ALA A 13 11.76 7.08 -0.27
CA ALA A 13 13.14 7.05 -0.74
C ALA A 13 13.17 7.06 -2.29
N GLY A 14 13.96 7.97 -2.85
CA GLY A 14 14.10 8.08 -4.31
C GLY A 14 14.74 6.82 -4.87
N GLY A 15 13.98 6.06 -5.67
CA GLY A 15 14.45 4.83 -6.30
C GLY A 15 13.41 4.12 -7.16
N VAL A 16 12.13 4.25 -6.83
CA VAL A 16 11.02 3.65 -7.59
C VAL A 16 10.80 4.41 -8.91
N LYS A 17 10.73 3.67 -10.01
CA LYS A 17 10.44 4.24 -11.34
C LYS A 17 9.02 4.79 -11.39
N LYS A 18 8.74 5.62 -12.40
CA LYS A 18 7.35 5.98 -12.69
C LYS A 18 6.61 4.71 -13.10
N MET A 19 5.46 4.47 -12.47
CA MET A 19 4.61 3.37 -12.86
C MET A 19 4.04 3.68 -14.24
N GLU A 20 4.14 2.71 -15.13
CA GLU A 20 3.53 2.75 -16.47
C GLU A 20 2.34 1.80 -16.58
N ASN A 21 2.26 0.83 -15.67
CA ASN A 21 1.21 -0.17 -15.60
C ASN A 21 0.14 0.21 -14.57
N ARG A 22 -1.11 0.30 -15.00
CA ARG A 22 -2.26 0.58 -14.12
C ARG A 22 -2.44 -0.51 -13.07
N ASP A 23 -2.20 -1.77 -13.41
CA ASP A 23 -2.36 -2.90 -12.49
C ASP A 23 -1.35 -2.79 -11.33
N ALA A 24 -0.12 -2.31 -11.61
CA ALA A 24 0.89 -2.06 -10.57
C ALA A 24 0.49 -0.92 -9.63
N VAL A 25 -0.14 0.14 -10.16
CA VAL A 25 -0.69 1.22 -9.34
C VAL A 25 -1.84 0.70 -8.48
N GLU A 26 -2.77 -0.04 -9.08
CA GLU A 26 -3.91 -0.63 -8.36
C GLU A 26 -3.44 -1.57 -7.25
N ALA A 27 -2.52 -2.49 -7.55
CA ALA A 27 -1.92 -3.39 -6.58
C ALA A 27 -1.25 -2.63 -5.41
N THR A 28 -0.53 -1.55 -5.71
CA THR A 28 0.11 -0.73 -4.67
C THR A 28 -0.91 0.02 -3.82
N VAL A 29 -1.96 0.61 -4.41
CA VAL A 29 -3.01 1.29 -3.64
C VAL A 29 -3.75 0.28 -2.76
N TRP A 30 -4.10 -0.89 -3.30
CA TRP A 30 -4.68 -1.98 -2.51
C TRP A 30 -3.77 -2.45 -1.37
N GLY A 31 -2.47 -2.61 -1.63
CA GLY A 31 -1.46 -2.95 -0.63
C GLY A 31 -1.35 -1.88 0.46
N ALA A 32 -1.37 -0.61 0.09
CA ALA A 32 -1.34 0.53 1.00
C ALA A 32 -2.54 0.54 1.96
N TYR A 33 -3.76 0.33 1.43
CA TYR A 33 -4.96 0.17 2.28
C TYR A 33 -4.88 -1.09 3.15
N SER A 34 -4.34 -2.18 2.62
CA SER A 34 -4.19 -3.42 3.39
C SER A 34 -3.27 -3.25 4.61
N ILE A 35 -2.17 -2.50 4.45
CA ILE A 35 -1.28 -2.11 5.55
C ILE A 35 -2.02 -1.19 6.51
N ALA A 36 -2.74 -0.18 6.00
CA ALA A 36 -3.42 0.77 6.85
C ALA A 36 -4.53 0.17 7.72
N TYR A 37 -5.12 -0.93 7.27
CA TYR A 37 -6.13 -1.69 8.01
C TYR A 37 -5.54 -2.92 8.73
N SER A 38 -4.21 -3.05 8.85
CA SER A 38 -3.57 -4.23 9.43
C SER A 38 -3.95 -4.47 10.89
N ASP A 39 -4.25 -3.41 11.66
CA ASP A 39 -4.71 -3.50 13.05
C ASP A 39 -6.23 -3.76 13.19
N GLY A 40 -6.92 -3.91 12.06
CA GLY A 40 -8.37 -4.17 11.98
C GLY A 40 -9.23 -2.91 11.95
N THR A 41 -8.66 -1.72 12.17
CA THR A 41 -9.35 -0.43 12.11
C THR A 41 -8.52 0.58 11.34
N CYS A 42 -9.16 1.59 10.75
CA CYS A 42 -8.45 2.72 10.17
C CYS A 42 -9.36 3.94 10.31
N ASP A 43 -8.95 4.92 11.11
CA ASP A 43 -9.77 6.10 11.36
C ASP A 43 -9.72 7.10 10.19
N ALA A 44 -10.65 8.07 10.18
CA ALA A 44 -10.74 9.04 9.09
C ALA A 44 -9.46 9.89 8.90
N LYS A 45 -8.66 10.10 9.95
CA LYS A 45 -7.39 10.82 9.86
C LYS A 45 -6.30 9.91 9.30
N GLU A 46 -6.26 8.63 9.68
CA GLU A 46 -5.34 7.63 9.11
C GLU A 46 -5.58 7.48 7.61
N ILE A 47 -6.84 7.43 7.19
CA ILE A 47 -7.22 7.41 5.77
C ILE A 47 -6.77 8.68 5.06
N ALA A 48 -6.98 9.86 5.64
CA ALA A 48 -6.55 11.13 5.03
C ALA A 48 -5.02 11.21 4.88
N VAL A 49 -4.27 10.67 5.85
CA VAL A 49 -2.80 10.58 5.77
C VAL A 49 -2.36 9.59 4.70
N LEU A 50 -3.01 8.43 4.62
CA LEU A 50 -2.76 7.42 3.60
C LEU A 50 -3.00 7.98 2.19
N GLU A 51 -4.17 8.57 1.94
CA GLU A 51 -4.54 9.12 0.64
C GLU A 51 -3.59 10.26 0.21
N LYS A 52 -3.19 11.11 1.16
CA LYS A 52 -2.18 12.14 0.93
C LYS A 52 -0.81 11.54 0.60
N THR A 53 -0.44 10.44 1.26
CA THR A 53 0.82 9.72 1.00
C THR A 53 0.83 9.16 -0.41
N ILE A 54 -0.22 8.41 -0.77
CA ILE A 54 -0.40 7.80 -2.08
C ILE A 54 -0.35 8.87 -3.18
N ALA A 55 -1.07 9.99 -3.01
CA ALA A 55 -1.09 11.09 -3.97
C ALA A 55 0.27 11.81 -4.10
N ALA A 56 1.13 11.74 -3.08
CA ALA A 56 2.46 12.36 -3.10
C ALA A 56 3.53 11.47 -3.74
N LEU A 57 3.23 10.21 -4.07
CA LEU A 57 4.18 9.30 -4.69
C LEU A 57 4.54 9.77 -6.11
N PRO A 58 5.81 10.08 -6.40
CA PRO A 58 6.23 10.49 -7.76
C PRO A 58 5.95 9.41 -8.80
N ALA A 59 5.98 8.14 -8.37
CA ALA A 59 5.69 6.98 -9.20
C ALA A 59 4.28 7.02 -9.80
N PHE A 60 3.36 7.70 -9.14
CA PHE A 60 1.93 7.76 -9.45
C PHE A 60 1.51 9.01 -10.23
N ALA A 61 2.44 9.92 -10.52
CA ALA A 61 2.14 11.14 -11.25
C ALA A 61 1.30 10.93 -12.54
N PRO A 62 1.55 9.88 -13.37
CA PRO A 62 0.74 9.62 -14.56
C PRO A 62 -0.73 9.26 -14.27
N PHE A 63 -1.02 8.70 -13.09
CA PHE A 63 -2.34 8.19 -12.69
C PHE A 63 -3.04 9.06 -11.64
N SER A 64 -2.54 10.28 -11.40
CA SER A 64 -3.04 11.19 -10.36
C SER A 64 -4.56 11.47 -10.45
N GLY A 65 -5.14 11.47 -11.66
CA GLY A 65 -6.59 11.64 -11.86
C GLY A 65 -7.45 10.43 -11.47
N GLU A 66 -6.88 9.22 -11.44
CA GLU A 66 -7.60 7.96 -11.18
C GLU A 66 -7.48 7.52 -9.71
N ILE A 67 -6.38 7.88 -9.05
CA ILE A 67 -6.07 7.44 -7.68
C ILE A 67 -7.14 7.86 -6.68
N ALA A 68 -7.67 9.07 -6.77
CA ALA A 68 -8.70 9.53 -5.84
C ALA A 68 -9.96 8.64 -5.89
N GLN A 69 -10.39 8.26 -7.10
CA GLN A 69 -11.55 7.39 -7.29
C GLN A 69 -11.25 5.94 -6.86
N MET A 70 -10.05 5.45 -7.18
CA MET A 70 -9.60 4.12 -6.77
C MET A 70 -9.55 3.99 -5.25
N SER A 71 -8.92 4.95 -4.57
CA SER A 71 -8.87 5.07 -3.11
C SER A 71 -10.26 5.08 -2.48
N ALA A 72 -11.19 5.88 -3.01
CA ALA A 72 -12.56 5.93 -2.51
C ALA A 72 -13.28 4.57 -2.64
N ASN A 73 -13.11 3.88 -3.77
CA ASN A 73 -13.71 2.56 -4.01
C ASN A 73 -13.14 1.49 -3.07
N ILE A 74 -11.83 1.49 -2.86
CA ILE A 74 -11.13 0.54 -1.97
C ILE A 74 -11.56 0.77 -0.53
N ARG A 75 -11.57 2.03 -0.09
CA ARG A 75 -12.04 2.42 1.24
C ARG A 75 -13.46 1.92 1.50
N ALA A 76 -14.39 2.12 0.56
CA ALA A 76 -15.76 1.64 0.71
C ALA A 76 -15.84 0.11 0.87
N GLN A 77 -14.94 -0.64 0.22
CA GLN A 77 -14.85 -2.09 0.39
C GLN A 77 -14.29 -2.49 1.75
N TYR A 78 -13.28 -1.79 2.27
CA TYR A 78 -12.78 -2.01 3.62
C TYR A 78 -13.83 -1.67 4.68
N GLU A 79 -14.58 -0.57 4.52
CA GLU A 79 -15.67 -0.19 5.43
C GLU A 79 -16.81 -1.23 5.42
N ALA A 80 -17.13 -1.80 4.26
CA ALA A 80 -18.19 -2.81 4.13
C ALA A 80 -17.76 -4.21 4.60
N SER A 81 -16.55 -4.64 4.28
CA SER A 81 -16.05 -5.97 4.62
C SER A 81 -14.51 -6.02 4.60
N PRO A 82 -13.84 -5.74 5.74
CA PRO A 82 -12.38 -5.73 5.82
C PRO A 82 -11.74 -7.06 5.42
N ARG A 83 -12.38 -8.19 5.76
CA ARG A 83 -11.89 -9.53 5.42
C ARG A 83 -11.88 -9.75 3.91
N ARG A 84 -12.96 -9.36 3.21
CA ARG A 84 -13.05 -9.49 1.76
C ARG A 84 -12.09 -8.53 1.08
N ALA A 85 -12.00 -7.29 1.55
CA ALA A 85 -11.11 -6.28 1.00
C ALA A 85 -9.63 -6.70 1.09
N ASN A 86 -9.20 -7.27 2.22
CA ASN A 86 -7.86 -7.84 2.33
C ASN A 86 -7.63 -9.01 1.37
N ALA A 87 -8.62 -9.88 1.17
CA ALA A 87 -8.51 -10.96 0.19
C ALA A 87 -8.41 -10.43 -1.24
N GLN A 88 -9.08 -9.32 -1.57
CA GLN A 88 -8.95 -8.66 -2.86
C GLN A 88 -7.56 -8.05 -3.00
N ALA A 89 -7.06 -7.34 -1.98
CA ALA A 89 -5.73 -6.73 -2.01
C ALA A 89 -4.63 -7.75 -2.34
N LEU A 90 -4.68 -8.94 -1.72
CA LEU A 90 -3.72 -10.01 -1.99
C LEU A 90 -3.83 -10.59 -3.41
N ARG A 91 -5.02 -10.55 -4.04
CA ARG A 91 -5.18 -10.99 -5.44
C ARG A 91 -4.58 -9.99 -6.41
N GLU A 92 -4.86 -8.70 -6.22
CA GLU A 92 -4.29 -7.62 -7.03
C GLU A 92 -2.76 -7.62 -6.97
N LEU A 93 -2.20 -7.88 -5.78
CA LEU A 93 -0.77 -8.06 -5.59
C LEU A 93 -0.23 -9.34 -6.29
N ALA A 94 -0.99 -10.43 -6.25
CA ALA A 94 -0.59 -11.65 -6.96
C ALA A 94 -0.66 -11.49 -8.49
N ASP A 95 -1.59 -10.70 -9.01
CA ASP A 95 -1.75 -10.45 -10.46
C ASP A 95 -0.54 -9.71 -11.05
N VAL A 96 0.17 -8.92 -10.24
CA VAL A 96 1.41 -8.25 -10.64
C VAL A 96 2.68 -9.03 -10.25
N SER A 97 2.54 -10.22 -9.64
CA SER A 97 3.69 -11.06 -9.30
C SER A 97 4.45 -11.52 -10.54
N GLY A 98 5.78 -11.62 -10.44
CA GLY A 98 6.65 -12.00 -11.56
C GLY A 98 6.81 -10.95 -12.67
N THR A 99 6.16 -9.78 -12.54
CA THR A 99 6.37 -8.64 -13.44
C THR A 99 7.59 -7.81 -13.03
N ASN A 100 8.06 -6.93 -13.92
CA ASN A 100 9.12 -5.98 -13.60
C ASN A 100 8.70 -4.97 -12.51
N ASP A 101 7.40 -4.75 -12.35
CA ASP A 101 6.84 -3.78 -11.41
C ASP A 101 6.69 -4.36 -9.99
N ALA A 102 6.72 -5.68 -9.81
CA ALA A 102 6.49 -6.33 -8.51
C ALA A 102 7.42 -5.81 -7.40
N VAL A 103 8.69 -5.56 -7.75
CA VAL A 103 9.68 -5.01 -6.82
C VAL A 103 9.32 -3.57 -6.44
N ASP A 104 8.95 -2.75 -7.43
CA ASP A 104 8.55 -1.37 -7.21
C ASP A 104 7.28 -1.29 -6.35
N VAL A 105 6.31 -2.18 -6.59
CA VAL A 105 5.09 -2.33 -5.77
C VAL A 105 5.44 -2.66 -4.32
N LEU A 106 6.31 -3.66 -4.09
CA LEU A 106 6.75 -4.02 -2.73
C LEU A 106 7.46 -2.85 -2.02
N CYS A 107 8.39 -2.20 -2.71
CA CYS A 107 9.13 -1.05 -2.17
C CYS A 107 8.19 0.09 -1.79
N LEU A 108 7.20 0.41 -2.63
CA LEU A 108 6.21 1.43 -2.30
C LEU A 108 5.34 1.04 -1.10
N CYS A 109 4.95 -0.22 -0.98
CA CYS A 109 4.24 -0.71 0.21
C CYS A 109 5.09 -0.58 1.48
N ILE A 110 6.40 -0.88 1.41
CA ILE A 110 7.33 -0.71 2.53
C ILE A 110 7.49 0.77 2.87
N ASP A 111 7.70 1.65 1.89
CA ASP A 111 7.81 3.11 2.09
C ASP A 111 6.57 3.69 2.79
N ILE A 112 5.37 3.17 2.48
CA ILE A 112 4.12 3.58 3.12
C ILE A 112 4.05 3.10 4.57
N ALA A 113 4.54 1.89 4.87
CA ALA A 113 4.58 1.35 6.23
C ALA A 113 5.67 2.00 7.11
N ASP A 114 6.85 2.28 6.53
CA ASP A 114 8.05 2.73 7.24
C ASP A 114 8.13 4.26 7.43
N GLN A 115 6.98 4.95 7.47
CA GLN A 115 6.99 6.41 7.67
C GLN A 115 7.57 6.82 9.03
N ASP A 116 7.51 5.96 10.05
CA ASP A 116 8.09 6.17 11.38
C ASP A 116 8.38 4.83 12.08
N GLY A 117 8.91 3.87 11.31
CA GLY A 117 9.12 2.49 11.73
C GLY A 117 7.92 1.58 11.49
N ILE A 118 8.22 0.31 11.22
CA ILE A 118 7.24 -0.74 10.93
C ILE A 118 6.82 -1.42 12.25
N GLY A 119 5.52 -1.36 12.56
CA GLY A 119 4.91 -2.06 13.69
C GLY A 119 4.74 -3.55 13.44
N ALA A 120 4.37 -4.32 14.48
CA ALA A 120 4.25 -5.77 14.38
C ALA A 120 3.15 -6.21 13.39
N GLU A 121 2.00 -5.55 13.42
CA GLU A 121 0.86 -5.83 12.54
C GLU A 121 1.17 -5.43 11.09
N GLU A 122 1.83 -4.29 10.89
CA GLU A 122 2.29 -3.83 9.57
C GLU A 122 3.32 -4.79 9.00
N GLN A 123 4.25 -5.29 9.83
CA GLN A 123 5.26 -6.27 9.43
C GLN A 123 4.62 -7.61 9.03
N GLU A 124 3.63 -8.08 9.78
CA GLU A 124 2.88 -9.30 9.39
C GLU A 124 2.14 -9.09 8.06
N GLN A 125 1.58 -7.91 7.85
CA GLN A 125 0.89 -7.59 6.61
C GLN A 125 1.86 -7.48 5.42
N LEU A 126 3.01 -6.84 5.61
CA LEU A 126 4.09 -6.79 4.61
C LEU A 126 4.59 -8.19 4.22
N LYS A 127 4.64 -9.14 5.18
CA LYS A 127 4.97 -10.54 4.86
C LYS A 127 3.95 -11.17 3.93
N LYS A 128 2.65 -10.92 4.15
CA LYS A 128 1.59 -11.42 3.26
C LYS A 128 1.65 -10.78 1.88
N ILE A 129 1.95 -9.47 1.81
CA ILE A 129 2.14 -8.72 0.57
C ILE A 129 3.33 -9.28 -0.22
N ALA A 130 4.49 -9.45 0.43
CA ALA A 130 5.68 -9.99 -0.21
C ALA A 130 5.47 -11.45 -0.69
N GLN A 131 4.76 -12.26 0.10
CA GLN A 131 4.37 -13.61 -0.33
C GLN A 131 3.46 -13.59 -1.56
N ALA A 132 2.48 -12.69 -1.63
CA ALA A 132 1.62 -12.53 -2.81
C ALA A 132 2.42 -12.10 -4.05
N LEU A 133 3.39 -11.21 -3.87
CA LEU A 133 4.31 -10.75 -4.93
C LEU A 133 5.40 -11.77 -5.28
N GLN A 134 5.52 -12.86 -4.52
CA GLN A 134 6.59 -13.86 -4.62
C GLN A 134 8.00 -13.28 -4.43
N LEU A 135 8.13 -12.30 -3.55
CA LEU A 135 9.38 -11.61 -3.26
C LEU A 135 9.86 -11.89 -1.82
N PRO A 136 11.17 -12.00 -1.59
CA PRO A 136 11.74 -12.14 -0.25
C PRO A 136 11.75 -10.80 0.48
N LEU A 137 10.83 -10.60 1.44
CA LEU A 137 10.67 -9.33 2.16
C LEU A 137 11.97 -8.84 2.81
N GLU A 138 12.75 -9.77 3.37
CA GLU A 138 14.00 -9.49 4.09
C GLU A 138 15.09 -8.86 3.22
N GLN A 139 14.96 -8.89 1.89
CA GLN A 139 15.88 -8.19 0.99
C GLN A 139 15.59 -6.68 0.88
N TYR A 140 14.45 -6.21 1.42
CA TYR A 140 13.93 -4.87 1.19
C TYR A 140 13.61 -4.08 2.48
N ILE A 141 13.80 -4.66 3.67
CA ILE A 141 13.62 -4.01 4.99
C ILE A 141 14.96 -3.90 5.72
#